data_AF-A0A0N4YV36-F1
#
_entry.id   AF-A0A0N4YV36-F1
#
_cell.length_a   1.000
_cell.length_b   1.000
_cell.length_c   1.000
_cell.angle_alpha   90.00
_cell.angle_beta   90.00
_cell.angle_gamma   90.00
#
_symmetry.space_group_name_H-M   'P 1'
#
loop_
_entity.id
_entity.type
_entity.pdbx_description
1 polymer ?
#
loop_
_entity_poly.entity_id
_entity_poly.type
_entity_poly.pdbx_seq_one_letter_code
_entity_poly.pdbx_strand_id
1 'polypeptide(L)'
;MGSGSSKVEPPVVVSSKIPLFCLKKLGPRHVLVAGGGGESKTGVLNLMQSYLITFGNRGVSKSTTPILAKLVETIDTDIYATMNMDVVCCSNPENGRYLIAAGHGQYCDVYETTGYRSAKDESDNDALSLAIRSVGRLTTSEKVESFQKCVRFDRSTAGKRVVTGGEDGRIRVWNTRALVEDRSPETVHDPILDIEAHKSDVFDIDIALDGRIIISVGHDGQAKLWDMNLGTLIREIPFPNECPTGYKVCVSYVSLFCELLLLPFCISIARLVP
;
A
#
# COMPACT_ATOMS: atom_id res chain seq x y z
N MET A 1 30.80 -14.92 34.67
CA MET A 1 30.35 -13.61 34.18
C MET A 1 29.80 -13.81 32.78
N GLY A 2 28.48 -13.83 32.63
CA GLY A 2 27.83 -14.10 31.34
C GLY A 2 27.94 -12.87 30.45
N SER A 3 28.64 -13.01 29.33
CA SER A 3 28.66 -12.03 28.26
C SER A 3 27.25 -11.91 27.66
N GLY A 4 26.55 -10.83 28.01
CA GLY A 4 25.31 -10.46 27.33
C GLY A 4 25.61 -10.23 25.86
N SER A 5 25.07 -11.08 25.00
CA SER A 5 25.04 -10.81 23.57
C SER A 5 24.20 -9.54 23.38
N SER A 6 24.84 -8.40 23.15
CA SER A 6 24.14 -7.20 22.67
C SER A 6 23.43 -7.61 21.38
N LYS A 7 22.09 -7.66 21.41
CA LYS A 7 21.30 -7.82 20.19
C LYS A 7 21.72 -6.69 19.26
N VAL A 8 22.32 -7.03 18.12
CA VAL A 8 22.70 -6.06 17.11
C VAL A 8 21.39 -5.54 16.53
N GLU A 9 21.00 -4.34 16.93
CA GLU A 9 19.83 -3.69 16.36
C GLU A 9 20.08 -3.43 14.87
N PRO A 10 19.07 -3.65 14.01
CA PRO A 10 19.21 -3.37 12.59
C PRO A 10 19.51 -1.87 12.39
N PRO A 11 20.36 -1.51 11.42
CA PRO A 11 20.71 -0.12 11.20
C PRO A 11 19.49 0.68 10.75
N VAL A 12 19.28 1.84 11.37
CA VAL A 12 18.26 2.80 10.93
C VAL A 12 18.73 3.46 9.64
N VAL A 13 17.95 3.29 8.56
CA VAL A 13 18.26 3.83 7.23
C VAL A 13 17.65 5.22 7.04
N VAL A 14 16.45 5.45 7.59
CA VAL A 14 15.71 6.73 7.55
C VAL A 14 14.97 6.90 8.87
N SER A 15 14.97 8.13 9.41
CA SER A 15 14.02 8.56 10.42
C SER A 15 13.08 9.60 9.83
N SER A 16 11.78 9.48 10.12
CA SER A 16 10.75 10.44 9.72
C SER A 16 10.35 11.31 10.90
N LYS A 17 10.05 12.59 10.63
CA LYS A 17 9.51 13.52 11.63
C LYS A 17 8.00 13.35 11.83
N ILE A 18 7.34 12.61 10.95
CA ILE A 18 5.91 12.29 11.03
C ILE A 18 5.71 10.80 11.35
N PRO A 19 4.60 10.42 12.00
CA PRO A 19 4.20 9.02 12.14
C PRO A 19 4.06 8.37 10.76
N LEU A 20 4.70 7.22 10.57
CA LEU A 20 4.62 6.46 9.32
C LEU A 20 3.65 5.29 9.49
N PHE A 21 2.69 5.19 8.58
CA PHE A 21 1.74 4.07 8.53
C PHE A 21 1.99 3.16 7.33
N CYS A 22 2.61 3.68 6.28
CA CYS A 22 2.83 2.97 5.03
C CYS A 22 4.31 2.97 4.62
N LEU A 23 4.77 1.82 4.11
CA LEU A 23 6.05 1.66 3.43
C LEU A 23 5.83 0.78 2.19
N LYS A 24 6.22 1.26 1.02
CA LYS A 24 6.17 0.50 -0.24
C LYS A 24 7.44 0.69 -1.05
N LYS A 25 7.81 -0.35 -1.80
CA LYS A 25 8.86 -0.25 -2.83
C LYS A 25 8.30 0.54 -4.03
N LEU A 26 9.07 1.49 -4.53
CA LEU A 26 8.77 2.25 -5.74
C LEU A 26 9.92 2.01 -6.75
N GLY A 27 9.77 0.97 -7.57
CA GLY A 27 10.84 0.57 -8.48
C GLY A 27 12.08 -0.01 -7.77
N PRO A 28 13.23 -0.12 -8.46
CA PRO A 28 14.38 -0.88 -7.98
C PRO A 28 15.18 -0.17 -6.89
N ARG A 29 15.12 1.17 -6.82
CA ARG A 29 15.98 1.97 -5.94
C ARG A 29 15.23 2.99 -5.10
N HIS A 30 13.91 3.08 -5.18
CA HIS A 30 13.15 4.00 -4.35
C HIS A 30 12.23 3.24 -3.40
N VAL A 31 12.03 3.84 -2.23
CA VAL A 31 10.98 3.47 -1.30
C VAL A 31 10.08 4.67 -1.10
N LEU A 32 8.80 4.40 -0.90
CA LEU A 32 7.76 5.37 -0.63
C LEU A 32 7.29 5.13 0.79
N VAL A 33 7.34 6.16 1.62
CA VAL A 33 6.79 6.15 2.97
C VAL A 33 5.69 7.19 3.05
N ALA A 34 4.65 6.91 3.82
CA ALA A 34 3.60 7.88 4.06
C ALA A 34 2.96 7.71 5.43
N GLY A 35 2.39 8.80 5.90
CA GLY A 35 1.59 8.84 7.11
C GLY A 35 1.30 10.28 7.51
N GLY A 36 1.12 10.51 8.80
CA GLY A 36 0.87 11.86 9.32
C GLY A 36 0.16 11.89 10.66
N GLY A 37 -0.17 13.09 11.12
CA GLY A 37 -0.90 13.34 12.37
C GLY A 37 -2.42 13.20 12.26
N GLY A 38 -2.94 13.01 11.04
CA GLY A 38 -4.37 13.04 10.76
C GLY A 38 -4.93 14.46 10.69
N GLU A 39 -6.26 14.58 10.79
CA GLU A 39 -6.98 15.86 10.68
C GLU A 39 -6.94 16.68 11.97
N SER A 40 -6.57 16.05 13.09
CA SER A 40 -6.36 16.73 14.37
C SER A 40 -5.26 17.77 14.20
N LYS A 41 -5.59 19.06 14.43
CA LYS A 41 -4.71 20.26 14.32
C LYS A 41 -3.52 20.25 15.30
N THR A 42 -2.76 19.17 15.29
CA THR A 42 -1.62 18.86 16.17
C THR A 42 -0.34 19.55 15.73
N GLY A 43 -0.34 20.16 14.53
CA GLY A 43 0.85 20.73 13.90
C GLY A 43 1.74 19.69 13.20
N VAL A 44 1.35 18.41 13.23
CA VAL A 44 2.04 17.33 12.50
C VAL A 44 1.49 17.25 11.08
N LEU A 45 2.37 17.41 10.10
CA LEU A 45 2.00 17.34 8.67
C LEU A 45 1.61 15.91 8.27
N ASN A 46 0.80 15.81 7.20
CA ASN A 46 0.53 14.55 6.52
C ASN A 46 1.30 14.54 5.21
N LEU A 47 2.23 13.57 5.07
CA LEU A 47 3.16 13.56 3.95
C LEU A 47 3.30 12.17 3.36
N MET A 48 3.53 12.16 2.05
CA MET A 48 4.06 11.02 1.31
C MET A 48 5.45 11.40 0.78
N GLN A 49 6.45 10.59 1.08
CA GLN A 49 7.85 10.88 0.81
C GLN A 49 8.52 9.74 0.05
N SER A 50 9.21 10.07 -1.05
CA SER A 50 10.03 9.12 -1.78
C SER A 50 11.50 9.26 -1.38
N TYR A 51 12.11 8.15 -1.00
CA TYR A 51 13.53 8.07 -0.67
C TYR A 51 14.27 7.23 -1.72
N LEU A 52 15.36 7.77 -2.25
CA LEU A 52 16.32 7.05 -3.07
C LEU A 52 17.27 6.27 -2.17
N ILE A 53 17.28 4.95 -2.32
CA ILE A 53 18.24 4.06 -1.67
C ILE A 53 19.55 4.09 -2.45
N THR A 54 20.62 4.36 -1.72
CA THR A 54 22.00 4.44 -2.21
C THR A 54 22.93 3.63 -1.29
N PHE A 55 24.17 3.46 -1.70
CA PHE A 55 25.19 2.78 -0.90
C PHE A 55 26.33 3.76 -0.65
N GLY A 56 26.74 3.88 0.61
CA GLY A 56 27.90 4.71 0.96
C GLY A 56 29.22 4.07 0.51
N ASN A 57 30.33 4.77 0.72
CA ASN A 57 31.63 4.20 0.41
C ASN A 57 32.00 3.08 1.40
N ARG A 58 32.52 1.98 0.87
CA ARG A 58 33.08 0.89 1.67
C ARG A 58 34.39 1.38 2.30
N GLY A 59 34.36 1.69 3.59
CA GLY A 59 35.58 1.99 4.34
C GLY A 59 36.49 0.77 4.42
N VAL A 60 37.81 0.97 4.41
CA VAL A 60 38.86 -0.07 4.39
C VAL A 60 38.74 -1.09 5.54
N SER A 61 38.02 -0.75 6.63
CA SER A 61 37.86 -1.56 7.85
C SER A 61 36.45 -2.15 8.07
N LYS A 62 35.46 -1.86 7.19
CA LYS A 62 34.08 -2.36 7.36
C LYS A 62 33.79 -3.54 6.42
N SER A 63 33.19 -4.61 6.98
CA SER A 63 32.80 -5.80 6.22
C SER A 63 31.62 -5.53 5.25
N THR A 64 30.74 -4.58 5.58
CA THR A 64 29.53 -4.26 4.83
C THR A 64 29.48 -2.79 4.39
N THR A 65 28.94 -2.57 3.19
CA THR A 65 28.68 -1.23 2.66
C THR A 65 27.41 -0.66 3.31
N PRO A 66 27.45 0.55 3.89
CA PRO A 66 26.26 1.12 4.55
C PRO A 66 25.19 1.46 3.50
N ILE A 67 23.94 1.08 3.80
CA ILE A 67 22.77 1.51 3.04
C ILE A 67 22.41 2.93 3.50
N LEU A 68 22.24 3.83 2.54
CA LEU A 68 21.86 5.21 2.77
C LEU A 68 20.54 5.48 2.04
N ALA A 69 19.75 6.42 2.55
CA ALA A 69 18.54 6.87 1.89
C ALA A 69 18.50 8.39 1.83
N LYS A 70 18.16 8.93 0.67
CA LYS A 70 18.04 10.36 0.42
C LYS A 70 16.61 10.71 0.08
N LEU A 71 16.03 11.71 0.73
CA LEU A 71 14.72 12.25 0.36
C LEU A 71 14.84 12.92 -1.02
N VAL A 72 13.98 12.53 -1.97
CA VAL A 72 14.02 13.02 -3.35
C VAL A 72 12.67 13.53 -3.88
N GLU A 73 11.58 13.28 -3.15
CA GLU A 73 10.25 13.79 -3.45
C GLU A 73 9.44 13.86 -2.15
N THR A 74 8.67 14.93 -1.97
CA THR A 74 7.70 15.07 -0.87
C THR A 74 6.38 15.57 -1.45
N ILE A 75 5.29 14.93 -1.05
CA ILE A 75 3.93 15.26 -1.42
C ILE A 75 3.19 15.58 -0.13
N ASP A 76 2.60 16.77 -0.08
CA ASP A 76 1.66 17.15 0.97
C ASP A 76 0.31 16.50 0.68
N THR A 77 -0.24 15.77 1.64
CA THR A 77 -1.55 15.11 1.53
C THR A 77 -2.63 15.89 2.30
N ASP A 78 -2.38 17.17 2.54
CA ASP A 78 -3.26 18.12 3.22
C ASP A 78 -3.67 17.62 4.61
N ILE A 79 -4.97 17.51 4.84
CA ILE A 79 -5.55 17.04 6.11
C ILE A 79 -5.59 15.52 6.22
N TYR A 80 -5.21 14.79 5.16
CA TYR A 80 -5.39 13.35 5.08
C TYR A 80 -4.10 12.60 5.36
N ALA A 81 -4.06 11.87 6.48
CA ALA A 81 -3.00 10.88 6.72
C ALA A 81 -3.17 9.66 5.79
N THR A 82 -2.09 9.22 5.15
CA THR A 82 -2.09 7.98 4.35
C THR A 82 -2.01 6.75 5.25
N MET A 83 -3.12 6.03 5.40
CA MET A 83 -3.24 4.89 6.32
C MET A 83 -2.97 3.53 5.69
N ASN A 84 -3.14 3.43 4.37
CA ASN A 84 -2.79 2.26 3.57
C ASN A 84 -2.37 2.71 2.17
N MET A 85 -1.61 1.86 1.50
CA MET A 85 -1.05 2.18 0.20
C MET A 85 -0.79 0.91 -0.60
N ASP A 86 -0.93 0.97 -1.93
CA ASP A 86 -0.34 0.00 -2.84
C ASP A 86 0.31 0.69 -4.04
N VAL A 87 1.30 0.01 -4.63
CA VAL A 87 2.07 0.51 -5.77
C VAL A 87 2.14 -0.58 -6.82
N VAL A 88 1.91 -0.22 -8.07
CA VAL A 88 2.01 -1.12 -9.22
C VAL A 88 2.83 -0.50 -10.34
N CYS A 89 3.62 -1.34 -11.00
CA CYS A 89 4.39 -0.95 -12.18
C CYS A 89 3.49 -1.07 -13.42
N CYS A 90 3.33 0.00 -14.17
CA CYS A 90 2.43 0.04 -15.33
C CYS A 90 3.07 -0.56 -16.60
N SER A 91 4.40 -0.61 -16.63
CA SER A 91 5.19 -1.08 -17.77
C SER A 91 6.53 -1.64 -17.30
N ASN A 92 7.61 -1.54 -18.11
CA ASN A 92 8.95 -1.88 -17.68
C ASN A 92 9.37 -0.98 -16.49
N PRO A 93 9.86 -1.53 -15.36
CA PRO A 93 10.39 -0.75 -14.24
C PRO A 93 11.43 0.29 -14.64
N GLU A 94 12.20 0.07 -15.70
CA GLU A 94 13.19 1.01 -16.21
C GLU A 94 12.60 2.34 -16.71
N ASN A 95 11.32 2.34 -17.10
CA ASN A 95 10.62 3.56 -17.51
C ASN A 95 10.21 4.43 -16.32
N GLY A 96 10.26 3.90 -15.09
CA GLY A 96 9.87 4.62 -13.90
C GLY A 96 8.38 5.00 -13.87
N ARG A 97 7.50 4.23 -14.53
CA ARG A 97 6.05 4.48 -14.62
C ARG A 97 5.29 3.55 -13.68
N TYR A 98 4.75 4.14 -12.62
CA TYR A 98 4.04 3.47 -11.54
C TYR A 98 2.73 4.19 -11.25
N LEU A 99 1.75 3.44 -10.79
CA LEU A 99 0.57 3.96 -10.11
C LEU A 99 0.71 3.72 -8.61
N ILE A 100 0.24 4.68 -7.84
CA ILE A 100 0.24 4.66 -6.38
C ILE A 100 -1.21 4.92 -5.96
N ALA A 101 -1.76 4.07 -5.10
CA ALA A 101 -3.05 4.27 -4.48
C ALA A 101 -2.82 4.50 -2.98
N ALA A 102 -3.39 5.58 -2.44
CA ALA A 102 -3.21 6.02 -1.07
C ALA A 102 -4.59 6.15 -0.39
N GLY A 103 -4.78 5.48 0.73
CA GLY A 103 -6.02 5.55 1.51
C GLY A 103 -6.04 6.77 2.44
N HIS A 104 -7.02 7.64 2.26
CA HIS A 104 -7.21 8.94 2.90
C HIS A 104 -8.63 9.06 3.48
N GLY A 105 -8.84 8.57 4.70
CA GLY A 105 -10.19 8.50 5.28
C GLY A 105 -11.09 7.62 4.41
N GLN A 106 -12.22 8.15 3.97
CA GLN A 106 -13.17 7.46 3.07
C GLN A 106 -12.74 7.46 1.59
N TYR A 107 -11.60 8.06 1.27
CA TYR A 107 -11.13 8.24 -0.10
C TYR A 107 -9.91 7.37 -0.42
N CYS A 108 -9.75 7.09 -1.72
CA CYS A 108 -8.49 6.61 -2.28
C CYS A 108 -7.97 7.64 -3.28
N ASP A 109 -6.84 8.27 -2.97
CA ASP A 109 -6.14 9.12 -3.92
C ASP A 109 -5.20 8.29 -4.77
N VAL A 110 -5.30 8.46 -6.09
CA VAL A 110 -4.44 7.79 -7.07
C VAL A 110 -3.44 8.80 -7.60
N TYR A 111 -2.18 8.39 -7.60
CA TYR A 111 -1.06 9.16 -8.15
C TYR A 111 -0.36 8.33 -9.23
N GLU A 112 0.34 9.02 -10.13
CA GLU A 112 1.20 8.38 -11.12
C GLU A 112 2.60 8.99 -11.10
N THR A 113 3.60 8.16 -11.41
CA THR A 113 4.95 8.66 -11.68
C THR A 113 5.15 8.98 -13.16
N THR A 114 5.86 10.06 -13.46
CA THR A 114 6.12 10.50 -14.84
C THR A 114 7.41 9.93 -15.46
N GLY A 115 8.06 9.01 -14.77
CA GLY A 115 9.35 8.43 -15.15
C GLY A 115 10.51 9.00 -14.33
N TYR A 116 11.69 8.41 -14.53
CA TYR A 116 12.91 8.84 -13.85
C TYR A 116 13.35 10.23 -14.32
N ARG A 117 13.75 11.08 -13.38
CA ARG A 117 14.30 12.41 -13.64
C ARG A 117 15.49 12.69 -12.72
N SER A 118 16.34 13.63 -13.14
CA SER A 118 17.29 14.27 -12.22
C SER A 118 16.55 15.36 -11.44
N ALA A 119 16.68 15.38 -10.12
CA ALA A 119 16.16 16.43 -9.25
C ALA A 119 17.19 16.77 -8.18
N LYS A 120 17.09 17.97 -7.60
CA LYS A 120 17.94 18.39 -6.48
C LYS A 120 17.49 17.70 -5.19
N ASP A 121 18.43 17.11 -4.45
CA ASP A 121 18.19 16.63 -3.09
C ASP A 121 18.24 17.79 -2.07
N GLU A 122 17.96 17.50 -0.79
CA GLU A 122 18.01 18.51 0.29
C GLU A 122 19.38 19.21 0.42
N SER A 123 20.43 18.62 -0.15
CA SER A 123 21.80 19.16 -0.16
C SER A 123 22.19 19.80 -1.50
N ASP A 124 21.20 20.09 -2.36
CA ASP A 124 21.36 20.69 -3.70
C ASP A 124 22.23 19.87 -4.69
N ASN A 125 22.38 18.56 -4.41
CA ASN A 125 23.04 17.64 -5.33
C ASN A 125 22.04 17.03 -6.29
N ASP A 126 22.51 16.70 -7.49
CA ASP A 126 21.70 15.95 -8.45
C ASP A 126 21.46 14.53 -7.94
N ALA A 127 20.20 14.14 -7.87
CA ALA A 127 19.75 12.84 -7.42
C ALA A 127 18.69 12.27 -8.38
N LEU A 128 18.68 10.95 -8.50
CA LEU A 128 17.65 10.25 -9.25
C LEU A 128 16.32 10.32 -8.49
N SER A 129 15.31 10.94 -9.09
CA SER A 129 13.96 11.09 -8.53
C SER A 129 12.89 10.57 -9.49
N LEU A 130 11.66 10.46 -9.00
CA LEU A 130 10.45 10.11 -9.74
C LEU A 130 9.43 11.21 -9.47
N ALA A 131 8.97 11.92 -10.51
CA ALA A 131 7.96 12.95 -10.31
C ALA A 131 6.63 12.27 -10.10
N ILE A 132 6.00 12.52 -8.96
CA ILE A 132 4.70 11.97 -8.60
C ILE A 132 3.67 13.09 -8.76
N ARG A 133 2.56 12.78 -9.42
CA ARG A 133 1.45 13.72 -9.55
C ARG A 133 0.14 13.04 -9.26
N SER A 134 -0.81 13.80 -8.70
CA SER A 134 -2.18 13.34 -8.50
C SER A 134 -2.84 13.06 -9.85
N VAL A 135 -3.61 11.98 -9.90
CA VAL A 135 -4.43 11.58 -11.04
C VAL A 135 -5.90 11.87 -10.76
N GLY A 136 -6.37 11.50 -9.57
CA GLY A 136 -7.73 11.71 -9.14
C GLY A 136 -8.05 10.95 -7.85
N ARG A 137 -9.28 11.11 -7.39
CA ARG A 137 -9.77 10.62 -6.10
C ARG A 137 -10.96 9.68 -6.31
N LEU A 138 -10.97 8.56 -5.60
CA LEU A 138 -12.07 7.61 -5.56
C LEU A 138 -12.79 7.72 -4.20
N THR A 139 -14.12 7.82 -4.20
CA THR A 139 -14.92 7.79 -2.97
C THR A 139 -15.20 6.35 -2.59
N THR A 140 -14.44 5.82 -1.65
CA THR A 140 -14.43 4.37 -1.36
C THR A 140 -15.42 3.92 -0.32
N SER A 141 -16.11 4.85 0.34
CA SER A 141 -17.21 4.58 1.25
C SER A 141 -18.20 5.75 1.17
N GLU A 142 -19.48 5.43 1.08
CA GLU A 142 -20.57 6.43 1.17
C GLU A 142 -20.86 6.82 2.61
N LYS A 143 -20.40 6.01 3.58
CA LYS A 143 -20.53 6.30 5.00
C LYS A 143 -19.57 7.43 5.36
N VAL A 144 -20.14 8.56 5.78
CA VAL A 144 -19.39 9.72 6.27
C VAL A 144 -18.51 9.31 7.44
N GLU A 145 -17.27 9.82 7.45
CA GLU A 145 -16.24 9.51 8.47
C GLU A 145 -15.87 8.02 8.57
N SER A 146 -16.04 7.28 7.47
CA SER A 146 -15.55 5.90 7.35
C SER A 146 -14.09 5.87 6.87
N PHE A 147 -13.36 4.81 7.24
CA PHE A 147 -12.00 4.61 6.76
C PHE A 147 -11.88 3.49 5.72
N GLN A 148 -11.22 3.77 4.60
CA GLN A 148 -10.59 2.76 3.77
C GLN A 148 -9.47 2.10 4.59
N LYS A 149 -9.51 0.77 4.72
CA LYS A 149 -8.53 0.00 5.49
C LYS A 149 -7.48 -0.66 4.61
N CYS A 150 -7.85 -1.03 3.38
CA CYS A 150 -6.97 -1.75 2.48
C CYS A 150 -7.22 -1.36 1.01
N VAL A 151 -6.15 -1.43 0.22
CA VAL A 151 -6.15 -1.18 -1.23
C VAL A 151 -5.15 -2.07 -1.92
N ARG A 152 -5.49 -2.61 -3.10
CA ARG A 152 -4.60 -3.42 -3.94
C ARG A 152 -4.83 -3.17 -5.42
N PHE A 153 -3.75 -2.97 -6.16
CA PHE A 153 -3.80 -2.94 -7.62
C PHE A 153 -3.83 -4.35 -8.20
N ASP A 154 -4.61 -4.51 -9.28
CA ASP A 154 -4.57 -5.70 -10.12
C ASP A 154 -3.29 -5.71 -10.96
N ARG A 155 -2.33 -6.54 -10.53
CA ARG A 155 -1.03 -6.71 -11.19
C ARG A 155 -1.15 -7.43 -12.54
N SER A 156 -2.18 -8.24 -12.75
CA SER A 156 -2.39 -8.95 -14.02
C SER A 156 -2.69 -7.99 -15.18
N THR A 157 -3.26 -6.83 -14.86
CA THR A 157 -3.61 -5.79 -15.83
C THR A 157 -2.72 -4.55 -15.73
N ALA A 158 -1.58 -4.66 -15.03
CA ALA A 158 -0.64 -3.55 -14.78
C ALA A 158 -1.33 -2.33 -14.13
N GLY A 159 -2.26 -2.56 -13.20
CA GLY A 159 -2.92 -1.50 -12.44
C GLY A 159 -4.13 -0.87 -13.12
N LYS A 160 -4.68 -1.46 -14.19
CA LYS A 160 -5.92 -0.94 -14.83
C LYS A 160 -7.15 -1.07 -13.93
N ARG A 161 -7.09 -1.95 -12.92
CA ARG A 161 -8.08 -2.08 -11.85
C ARG A 161 -7.41 -1.92 -10.49
N VAL A 162 -8.13 -1.34 -9.55
CA VAL A 162 -7.77 -1.29 -8.14
C VAL A 162 -8.94 -1.78 -7.30
N VAL A 163 -8.66 -2.48 -6.22
CA VAL A 163 -9.64 -3.01 -5.28
C VAL A 163 -9.42 -2.33 -3.93
N THR A 164 -10.51 -1.92 -3.28
CA THR A 164 -10.49 -1.25 -1.98
C THR A 164 -11.43 -1.96 -1.01
N GLY A 165 -11.11 -1.93 0.28
CA GLY A 165 -11.99 -2.39 1.36
C GLY A 165 -11.89 -1.48 2.58
N GLY A 166 -12.98 -1.36 3.32
CA GLY A 166 -13.10 -0.41 4.44
C GLY A 166 -14.03 -0.85 5.57
N GLU A 167 -14.38 0.10 6.43
CA GLU A 167 -15.23 -0.11 7.62
C GLU A 167 -16.72 -0.32 7.31
N ASP A 168 -17.14 -0.05 6.08
CA ASP A 168 -18.51 -0.33 5.64
C ASP A 168 -18.71 -1.80 5.27
N GLY A 169 -17.69 -2.64 5.42
CA GLY A 169 -17.75 -4.07 5.12
C GLY A 169 -17.80 -4.39 3.63
N ARG A 170 -17.63 -3.39 2.76
CA ARG A 170 -17.73 -3.55 1.31
C ARG A 170 -16.36 -3.65 0.65
N ILE A 171 -16.33 -4.40 -0.45
CA ILE A 171 -15.22 -4.44 -1.39
C ILE A 171 -15.67 -3.72 -2.65
N ARG A 172 -14.87 -2.76 -3.12
CA ARG A 172 -15.13 -2.06 -4.37
C ARG A 172 -14.01 -2.27 -5.36
N VAL A 173 -14.37 -2.49 -6.62
CA VAL A 173 -13.44 -2.64 -7.74
C VAL A 173 -13.59 -1.45 -8.67
N TRP A 174 -12.50 -0.76 -8.97
CA TRP A 174 -12.51 0.50 -9.72
C TRP A 174 -11.78 0.39 -11.05
N ASN A 175 -12.21 1.18 -12.02
CA ASN A 175 -11.52 1.32 -13.30
C ASN A 175 -10.45 2.41 -13.22
N THR A 176 -9.25 2.06 -12.78
CA THR A 176 -8.12 3.00 -12.70
C THR A 176 -7.70 3.51 -14.07
N ARG A 177 -7.90 2.72 -15.15
CA ARG A 177 -7.58 3.17 -16.50
C ARG A 177 -8.43 4.39 -16.88
N ALA A 178 -9.74 4.35 -16.63
CA ALA A 178 -10.63 5.46 -16.92
C ALA A 178 -10.25 6.71 -16.11
N LEU A 179 -9.91 6.53 -14.83
CA LEU A 179 -9.40 7.61 -13.95
C LEU A 179 -8.14 8.28 -14.53
N VAL A 180 -7.17 7.49 -15.01
CA VAL A 180 -5.92 7.98 -15.59
C VAL A 180 -6.12 8.67 -16.96
N GLU A 181 -7.12 8.24 -17.73
CA GLU A 181 -7.46 8.83 -19.03
C GLU A 181 -8.19 10.16 -18.88
N ASP A 182 -9.10 10.29 -17.91
CA ASP A 182 -9.88 11.52 -17.68
C ASP A 182 -9.04 12.66 -17.08
N ARG A 183 -8.20 12.36 -16.07
CA ARG A 183 -7.31 13.33 -15.39
C ARG A 183 -8.02 14.54 -14.76
N SER A 184 -9.33 14.46 -14.60
CA SER A 184 -10.13 15.47 -13.93
C SER A 184 -10.30 15.07 -12.46
N PRO A 185 -9.72 15.84 -11.50
CA PRO A 185 -9.89 15.55 -10.08
C PRO A 185 -11.33 15.77 -9.58
N GLU A 186 -12.17 16.46 -10.35
CA GLU A 186 -13.57 16.72 -10.02
C GLU A 186 -14.52 15.63 -10.50
N THR A 187 -14.06 14.72 -11.38
CA THR A 187 -14.91 13.65 -11.89
C THR A 187 -15.15 12.61 -10.81
N VAL A 188 -16.43 12.33 -10.56
CA VAL A 188 -16.84 11.22 -9.72
C VAL A 188 -16.76 9.94 -10.56
N HIS A 189 -15.97 8.98 -10.11
CA HIS A 189 -15.85 7.67 -10.73
C HIS A 189 -16.61 6.64 -9.91
N ASP A 190 -17.57 5.96 -10.52
CA ASP A 190 -18.29 4.86 -9.89
C ASP A 190 -17.46 3.56 -9.92
N PRO A 191 -17.63 2.68 -8.92
CA PRO A 191 -17.00 1.37 -8.93
C PRO A 191 -17.61 0.49 -10.03
N ILE A 192 -16.78 -0.34 -10.65
CA ILE A 192 -17.21 -1.41 -11.57
C ILE A 192 -18.02 -2.46 -10.80
N LEU A 193 -17.59 -2.77 -9.57
CA LEU A 193 -18.25 -3.69 -8.66
C LEU A 193 -18.31 -3.07 -7.27
N ASP A 194 -19.47 -3.16 -6.63
CA ASP A 194 -19.66 -2.85 -5.21
C ASP A 194 -20.24 -4.09 -4.52
N ILE A 195 -19.45 -4.72 -3.66
CA ILE A 195 -19.70 -6.05 -3.10
C ILE A 195 -19.89 -5.92 -1.59
N GLU A 196 -21.06 -6.34 -1.09
CA GLU A 196 -21.31 -6.54 0.34
C GLU A 196 -20.56 -7.78 0.83
N ALA A 197 -19.29 -7.58 1.19
CA ALA A 197 -18.37 -8.68 1.42
C ALA A 197 -18.47 -9.25 2.84
N HIS A 198 -18.48 -8.36 3.83
CA HIS A 198 -18.38 -8.70 5.25
C HIS A 198 -19.44 -7.95 6.07
N LYS A 199 -19.84 -8.54 7.20
CA LYS A 199 -20.81 -7.93 8.13
C LYS A 199 -20.18 -6.84 9.02
N SER A 200 -18.87 -6.69 8.94
CA SER A 200 -18.04 -5.72 9.66
C SER A 200 -16.83 -5.38 8.79
N ASP A 201 -15.91 -4.58 9.29
CA ASP A 201 -14.76 -4.02 8.58
C ASP A 201 -14.01 -5.06 7.75
N VAL A 202 -13.68 -4.70 6.51
CA VAL A 202 -12.72 -5.45 5.68
C VAL A 202 -11.31 -5.05 6.11
N PHE A 203 -10.61 -5.96 6.78
CA PHE A 203 -9.28 -5.67 7.31
C PHE A 203 -8.20 -5.66 6.24
N ASP A 204 -8.24 -6.63 5.33
CA ASP A 204 -7.25 -6.76 4.27
C ASP A 204 -7.83 -7.51 3.07
N ILE A 205 -7.23 -7.27 1.92
CA ILE A 205 -7.57 -7.87 0.65
C ILE A 205 -6.30 -8.22 -0.12
N ASP A 206 -6.39 -9.23 -0.98
CA ASP A 206 -5.38 -9.44 -2.02
C ASP A 206 -5.99 -10.01 -3.31
N ILE A 207 -5.25 -9.88 -4.41
CA ILE A 207 -5.68 -10.28 -5.75
C ILE A 207 -4.77 -11.40 -6.24
N ALA A 208 -5.36 -12.46 -6.79
CA ALA A 208 -4.61 -13.53 -7.44
C ALA A 208 -3.78 -13.00 -8.61
N LEU A 209 -2.66 -13.67 -8.91
CA LEU A 209 -1.74 -13.24 -9.98
C LEU A 209 -2.39 -13.19 -11.37
N ASP A 210 -3.41 -14.02 -11.60
CA ASP A 210 -4.20 -14.03 -12.83
C ASP A 210 -5.29 -12.95 -12.90
N GLY A 211 -5.48 -12.19 -11.81
CA GLY A 211 -6.46 -11.12 -11.69
C GLY A 211 -7.92 -11.58 -11.71
N ARG A 212 -8.20 -12.86 -11.42
CA ARG A 212 -9.55 -13.44 -11.45
C ARG A 212 -10.20 -13.58 -10.10
N ILE A 213 -9.40 -13.65 -9.03
CA ILE A 213 -9.89 -13.91 -7.68
C ILE A 213 -9.43 -12.82 -6.74
N ILE A 214 -10.34 -12.30 -5.93
CA ILE A 214 -10.03 -11.50 -4.74
C ILE A 214 -10.16 -12.40 -3.51
N ILE A 215 -9.21 -12.34 -2.59
CA ILE A 215 -9.39 -12.81 -1.22
C ILE A 215 -9.60 -11.62 -0.30
N SER A 216 -10.51 -11.76 0.66
CA SER A 216 -10.73 -10.77 1.72
C SER A 216 -10.80 -11.42 3.08
N VAL A 217 -10.46 -10.65 4.12
CA VAL A 217 -10.64 -11.00 5.53
C VAL A 217 -11.34 -9.86 6.25
N GLY A 218 -12.31 -10.20 7.09
CA GLY A 218 -13.11 -9.23 7.82
C GLY A 218 -13.08 -9.41 9.33
N HIS A 219 -13.53 -8.39 10.05
CA HIS A 219 -13.74 -8.44 11.49
C HIS A 219 -14.91 -9.34 11.91
N ASP A 220 -15.71 -9.80 10.95
CA ASP A 220 -16.72 -10.84 11.14
C ASP A 220 -16.13 -12.26 11.32
N GLY A 221 -14.79 -12.38 11.34
CA GLY A 221 -14.09 -13.65 11.56
C GLY A 221 -14.10 -14.55 10.32
N GLN A 222 -14.44 -14.02 9.14
CA GLN A 222 -14.49 -14.78 7.90
C GLN A 222 -13.39 -14.36 6.93
N ALA A 223 -12.87 -15.35 6.19
CA ALA A 223 -12.11 -15.12 4.97
C ALA A 223 -12.98 -15.54 3.77
N LYS A 224 -12.96 -14.77 2.68
CA LYS A 224 -13.84 -15.02 1.52
C LYS A 224 -13.09 -14.88 0.21
N LEU A 225 -13.44 -15.71 -0.77
CA LEU A 225 -12.96 -15.65 -2.14
C LEU A 225 -14.07 -15.15 -3.05
N TRP A 226 -13.73 -14.21 -3.93
CA TRP A 226 -14.67 -13.54 -4.82
C TRP A 226 -14.18 -13.61 -6.26
N ASP A 227 -15.12 -13.73 -7.20
CA ASP A 227 -14.83 -13.55 -8.62
C ASP A 227 -14.63 -12.07 -8.91
N MET A 228 -13.44 -11.69 -9.42
CA MET A 228 -13.04 -10.30 -9.71
C MET A 228 -13.80 -9.65 -10.87
N ASN A 229 -14.48 -10.45 -11.71
CA ASN A 229 -15.23 -9.94 -12.85
C ASN A 229 -16.73 -9.87 -12.57
N LEU A 230 -17.25 -10.83 -11.80
CA LEU A 230 -18.68 -10.92 -11.50
C LEU A 230 -19.05 -10.35 -10.13
N GLY A 231 -18.08 -10.20 -9.22
CA GLY A 231 -18.33 -9.78 -7.83
C GLY A 231 -19.02 -10.84 -6.97
N THR A 232 -19.12 -12.08 -7.46
CA THR A 232 -19.84 -13.17 -6.77
C THR A 232 -18.93 -13.90 -5.80
N LEU A 233 -19.49 -14.30 -4.65
CA LEU A 233 -18.82 -15.16 -3.69
C LEU A 233 -18.53 -16.54 -4.30
N ILE A 234 -17.26 -16.94 -4.33
CA ILE A 234 -16.82 -18.27 -4.76
C ILE A 234 -16.84 -19.23 -3.57
N ARG A 235 -16.28 -18.79 -2.44
CA ARG A 235 -16.10 -19.65 -1.26
C ARG A 235 -15.88 -18.83 0.01
N GLU A 236 -16.50 -19.25 1.10
CA GLU A 236 -16.11 -18.86 2.45
C GLU A 236 -15.04 -19.83 2.96
N ILE A 237 -13.96 -19.27 3.51
CA ILE A 237 -12.86 -20.02 4.11
C ILE A 237 -13.02 -19.86 5.62
N PRO A 238 -13.22 -20.98 6.36
CA PRO A 238 -13.23 -20.95 7.81
C PRO A 238 -11.92 -20.37 8.33
N PHE A 239 -12.03 -19.35 9.17
CA PHE A 239 -10.92 -18.69 9.84
C PHE A 239 -11.20 -18.71 11.35
N PRO A 240 -10.18 -18.76 12.23
CA PRO A 240 -10.42 -18.87 13.65
C PRO A 240 -11.25 -17.69 14.17
N ASN A 241 -12.40 -17.98 14.79
CA ASN A 241 -13.33 -16.99 15.34
C ASN A 241 -12.70 -16.12 16.44
N GLU A 242 -11.60 -16.57 17.02
CA GLU A 242 -10.86 -15.88 18.08
C GLU A 242 -9.57 -15.31 17.50
N CYS A 243 -9.66 -14.17 16.81
CA CYS A 243 -8.49 -13.30 16.70
C CYS A 243 -8.51 -12.42 17.96
N PRO A 244 -7.59 -12.62 18.94
CA PRO A 244 -7.64 -11.85 20.16
C PRO A 244 -7.48 -10.34 19.85
N THR A 245 -7.98 -9.49 20.72
CA THR A 245 -7.77 -8.04 20.59
C THR A 245 -6.27 -7.72 20.49
N GLY A 246 -5.91 -6.83 19.55
CA GLY A 246 -4.51 -6.45 19.30
C GLY A 246 -3.75 -7.31 18.28
N TYR A 247 -4.44 -8.16 17.52
CA TYR A 247 -3.86 -8.87 16.38
C TYR A 247 -4.28 -8.21 15.06
N LYS A 248 -3.36 -8.21 14.08
CA LYS A 248 -3.63 -7.81 12.70
C LYS A 248 -3.67 -9.07 11.84
N VAL A 249 -4.77 -9.25 11.12
CA VAL A 249 -4.91 -10.27 10.09
C VAL A 249 -4.53 -9.63 8.76
N CYS A 250 -3.67 -10.29 8.00
CA CYS A 250 -3.36 -9.91 6.63
C CYS A 250 -3.47 -11.10 5.70
N VAL A 251 -3.77 -10.81 4.44
CA VAL A 251 -3.80 -11.79 3.37
C VAL A 251 -2.71 -11.44 2.36
N SER A 252 -2.01 -12.46 1.91
CA SER A 252 -1.04 -12.34 0.83
C SER A 252 -1.23 -13.50 -0.11
N TYR A 253 -1.28 -13.22 -1.39
CA TYR A 253 -0.99 -14.18 -2.43
C TYR A 253 0.43 -14.68 -2.22
N VAL A 254 0.60 -15.99 -2.31
CA VAL A 254 1.91 -16.63 -2.24
C VAL A 254 2.06 -17.49 -3.48
N SER A 255 3.05 -17.16 -4.30
CA SER A 255 3.47 -18.01 -5.41
C SER A 255 4.21 -19.22 -4.85
N LEU A 256 3.48 -20.20 -4.33
CA LEU A 256 4.04 -21.49 -3.94
C LEU A 256 4.21 -22.34 -5.19
N PHE A 257 5.44 -22.73 -5.51
CA PHE A 257 5.78 -23.80 -6.46
C PHE A 257 5.36 -25.20 -5.95
N CYS A 258 4.33 -25.27 -5.11
CA CYS A 258 3.96 -26.48 -4.40
C CYS A 258 2.58 -26.91 -4.88
N GLU A 259 2.53 -27.96 -5.72
CA GLU A 259 1.31 -28.57 -6.27
C GLU A 259 0.33 -29.10 -5.19
N LEU A 260 0.69 -29.02 -3.91
CA LEU A 260 -0.07 -29.56 -2.78
C LEU A 260 -0.92 -28.54 -2.02
N LEU A 261 -0.84 -27.24 -2.33
CA LEU A 261 -1.69 -26.23 -1.70
C LEU A 261 -2.87 -25.89 -2.62
N LEU A 262 -4.08 -26.26 -2.19
CA LEU A 262 -5.35 -26.07 -2.91
C LEU A 262 -5.75 -24.59 -3.08
N LEU A 263 -5.04 -23.64 -2.45
CA LEU A 263 -5.31 -22.20 -2.55
C LEU A 263 -3.99 -21.42 -2.63
N PRO A 264 -3.86 -20.44 -3.56
CA PRO A 264 -2.62 -19.69 -3.75
C PRO A 264 -2.47 -18.51 -2.77
N PHE A 265 -3.24 -18.50 -1.68
CA PHE A 265 -3.25 -17.43 -0.69
C PHE A 265 -2.80 -17.97 0.67
N CYS A 266 -2.06 -17.14 1.40
CA CYS A 266 -1.73 -17.35 2.80
C CYS A 266 -2.43 -16.28 3.63
N ILE A 267 -3.06 -16.70 4.72
CA ILE A 267 -3.58 -15.79 5.74
C ILE A 267 -2.59 -15.80 6.90
N SER A 268 -2.06 -14.62 7.23
CA SER A 268 -1.10 -14.43 8.32
C SER A 268 -1.74 -13.63 9.44
N ILE A 269 -1.47 -14.04 10.68
CA ILE A 269 -1.95 -13.38 11.89
C ILE A 269 -0.72 -12.94 12.69
N ALA A 270 -0.60 -11.64 12.94
CA ALA A 270 0.50 -11.08 13.72
C ALA A 270 -0.04 -10.30 14.91
N ARG A 271 0.56 -10.50 16.09
CA ARG A 271 0.28 -9.68 17.27
C ARG A 271 0.95 -8.33 17.08
N LEU A 272 0.19 -7.24 17.20
CA LEU A 272 0.76 -5.91 17.32
C LEU A 272 1.33 -5.81 18.73
N VAL A 273 2.66 -5.77 18.83
CA VAL A 273 3.33 -5.46 20.10
C VAL A 273 3.17 -3.95 20.33
N PRO A 274 2.67 -3.51 21.49
CA PRO A 274 2.49 -2.09 21.81
C PRO A 274 3.82 -1.32 21.83
#